data_AF-A0A7C4J7Q1-F1
#
_entry.id   AF-A0A7C4J7Q1-F1
#
_cell.length_a   1.000
_cell.length_b   1.000
_cell.length_c   1.000
_cell.angle_alpha   90.00
_cell.angle_beta   90.00
_cell.angle_gamma   90.00
#
_symmetry.space_group_name_H-M   'P 1'
#
loop_
_entity.id
_entity.type
_entity.pdbx_description
1 polymer ?
#
loop_
_entity_poly.entity_id
_entity_poly.type
_entity_poly.pdbx_seq_one_letter_code
_entity_poly.pdbx_strand_id
1 'polypeptide(L)' 'MSGHSHWATIKRKKGANDAKRGAIFTRMGREIAIAAREGADPDTNYKLRRVA' A
#
# COMPACT_ATOMS: atom_id res chain seq x y z
N MET A 1 -16.46 -5.63 35.22
CA MET A 1 -17.23 -5.41 33.99
C MET A 1 -16.27 -5.09 32.86
N SER A 2 -16.42 -5.80 31.76
CA SER A 2 -15.60 -5.81 30.55
C SER A 2 -15.58 -4.46 29.83
N GLY A 3 -14.64 -3.58 30.20
CA GLY A 3 -14.43 -2.27 29.56
C GLY A 3 -13.74 -2.33 28.19
N HIS A 4 -13.56 -3.52 27.63
CA HIS A 4 -12.93 -3.73 26.32
C HIS A 4 -14.02 -4.06 25.31
N SER A 5 -14.55 -3.03 24.65
CA SER A 5 -15.42 -3.30 23.51
C SER A 5 -14.58 -3.99 22.44
N HIS A 6 -15.01 -5.19 22.03
CA HIS A 6 -14.38 -5.96 20.96
C HIS A 6 -14.15 -5.10 19.72
N TRP A 7 -15.11 -4.22 19.43
CA TRP A 7 -15.04 -3.20 18.40
C TRP A 7 -13.88 -2.20 18.56
N ALA A 8 -13.65 -1.64 19.75
CA ALA A 8 -12.57 -0.67 19.96
C ALA A 8 -11.19 -1.27 19.70
N THR A 9 -10.99 -2.54 20.06
CA THR A 9 -9.76 -3.28 19.78
C THR A 9 -9.57 -3.51 18.28
N ILE A 10 -10.63 -3.95 17.57
CA ILE A 10 -10.60 -4.12 16.11
C ILE A 10 -10.29 -2.79 15.42
N LYS A 11 -10.96 -1.70 15.82
CA LYS A 11 -10.77 -0.37 15.24
C LYS A 11 -9.32 0.10 15.36
N ARG A 12 -8.72 -0.02 16.55
CA ARG A 12 -7.30 0.36 16.75
C ARG A 12 -6.35 -0.51 15.91
N LYS A 13 -6.53 -1.83 15.93
CA LYS A 13 -5.67 -2.76 15.18
C LYS A 13 -5.78 -2.51 13.67
N LYS A 14 -7.00 -2.29 13.17
CA LYS A 14 -7.25 -1.96 11.77
C LYS A 14 -6.62 -0.62 11.39
N GLY A 15 -6.82 0.44 12.18
CA GLY A 15 -6.24 1.76 11.89
C GLY A 15 -4.71 1.76 11.82
N ALA A 16 -4.04 1.03 12.72
CA ALA A 16 -2.59 0.89 12.69
C ALA A 16 -2.10 0.12 11.44
N ASN A 17 -2.83 -0.92 11.04
CA ASN A 17 -2.50 -1.71 9.85
C ASN A 17 -2.76 -0.91 8.57
N ASP A 18 -3.87 -0.19 8.50
CA ASP A 18 -4.25 0.63 7.35
C ASP A 18 -3.26 1.78 7.15
N ALA A 19 -2.78 2.43 8.23
CA ALA A 19 -1.74 3.45 8.15
C ALA A 19 -0.42 2.91 7.57
N LYS A 20 0.01 1.72 8.03
CA LYS A 20 1.21 1.06 7.47
C LYS A 20 1.03 0.69 6.00
N ARG A 21 -0.15 0.17 5.65
CA ARG A 21 -0.48 -0.22 4.27
C ARG A 21 -0.55 0.98 3.34
N GLY A 22 -1.14 2.08 3.80
CA GLY A 22 -1.22 3.35 3.06
C GLY A 22 0.15 3.88 2.67
N ALA A 23 1.11 3.89 3.60
CA ALA A 23 2.48 4.32 3.32
C ALA A 23 3.16 3.46 2.23
N ILE A 24 2.95 2.14 2.27
CA ILE A 24 3.47 1.21 1.25
C ILE A 24 2.83 1.49 -0.11
N PHE A 25 1.51 1.66 -0.16
CA PHE A 25 0.80 1.97 -1.41
C PHE A 25 1.24 3.30 -2.03
N THR A 26 1.44 4.34 -1.22
CA THR A 26 1.95 5.62 -1.72
C THR A 26 3.34 5.46 -2.35
N ARG A 27 4.22 4.67 -1.74
CA ARG A 27 5.55 4.39 -2.28
C ARG A 27 5.47 3.60 -3.60
N MET A 28 4.70 2.50 -3.62
CA MET A 28 4.51 1.68 -4.82
C MET A 28 3.91 2.50 -5.97
N GLY A 29 2.88 3.30 -5.71
CA GLY A 29 2.25 4.16 -6.72
C GLY A 29 3.23 5.19 -7.32
N ARG A 30 4.11 5.77 -6.50
CA ARG A 30 5.17 6.66 -6.97
C ARG A 30 6.19 5.93 -7.85
N GLU A 31 6.60 4.72 -7.45
CA GLU A 31 7.55 3.90 -8.21
C GLU A 31 6.94 3.46 -9.56
N ILE A 32 5.67 3.05 -9.59
CA ILE A 32 4.91 2.75 -10.82
C ILE A 32 4.85 3.99 -11.72
N ALA A 33 4.49 5.15 -11.18
CA ALA A 33 4.36 6.39 -11.96
C ALA A 33 5.70 6.84 -12.57
N ILE A 34 6.81 6.64 -11.85
CA ILE A 34 8.16 6.93 -12.38
C ILE A 34 8.52 5.91 -13.46
N ALA A 35 8.32 4.62 -13.21
CA ALA A 35 8.62 3.58 -14.18
C ALA A 35 7.80 3.76 -15.48
N ALA A 36 6.50 4.05 -15.37
CA ALA A 36 5.61 4.25 -16.49
C ALA A 36 5.97 5.46 -17.38
N ARG A 37 6.71 6.45 -16.87
CA ARG A 37 7.23 7.57 -17.70
C ARG A 37 8.28 7.11 -18.71
N GLU A 38 9.05 6.08 -18.39
CA GLU A 38 10.05 5.51 -19.30
C GLU A 38 9.42 4.52 -20.32
N GLY A 39 8.16 4.13 -20.11
CA GLY A 39 7.39 3.25 -20.98
C GLY A 39 6.25 2.59 -20.20
N ALA A 40 5.03 2.67 -20.75
CA ALA A 40 3.81 2.22 -20.07
C ALA A 40 3.57 0.70 -20.13
N ASP A 41 4.34 -0.02 -20.94
CA ASP A 41 4.20 -1.45 -21.15
C ASP A 41 5.11 -2.24 -20.18
N PRO A 42 4.54 -3.05 -19.25
CA PRO A 42 5.31 -3.83 -18.29
C PRO A 42 6.21 -4.89 -18.92
N ASP A 43 5.87 -5.40 -20.11
CA ASP A 43 6.64 -6.48 -20.73
C ASP A 43 7.94 -5.97 -21.35
N THR A 44 7.95 -4.71 -21.79
CA THR A 44 9.12 -4.04 -22.35
C THR A 44 9.87 -3.18 -21.32
N ASN A 45 9.19 -2.76 -20.25
CA ASN A 45 9.79 -1.97 -19.18
C ASN A 45 10.05 -2.82 -17.91
N TYR A 46 11.28 -3.31 -17.79
CA TYR A 46 11.74 -4.12 -16.67
C TYR A 46 11.55 -3.46 -15.29
N LYS A 47 11.63 -2.12 -15.21
CA LYS A 47 11.39 -1.39 -13.96
C LYS A 47 9.92 -1.43 -13.57
N LEU A 48 9.01 -1.35 -14.54
CA LEU A 48 7.57 -1.42 -14.30
C LEU A 48 7.15 -2.85 -13.89
N ARG A 49 7.71 -3.88 -14.54
CA ARG A 49 7.47 -5.30 -14.21
C ARG A 49 7.89 -5.71 -12.80
N ARG A 50 8.89 -5.05 -12.22
CA ARG A 50 9.34 -5.37 -10.84
C ARG A 50 8.40 -4.82 -9.76
N VAL A 51 7.60 -3.80 -10.09
CA VAL A 51 6.77 -3.08 -9.12
C VAL A 51 5.29 -3.51 -9.21
N ALA A 52 4.85 -3.99 -10.38
CA ALA A 52 3.54 -4.63 -10.58
C ALA A 52 3.53 -6.06 -10.05
#